data_AF-A0A4C1XNG5-F1
#
_entry.id   AF-A0A4C1XNG5-F1
#
_cell.length_a   1.000
_cell.length_b   1.000
_cell.length_c   1.000
_cell.angle_alpha   90.00
_cell.angle_beta   90.00
_cell.angle_gamma   90.00
#
_symmetry.space_group_name_H-M   'P 1'
#
loop_
_entity.id
_entity.type
_entity.pdbx_description
1 polymer ?
#
loop_
_entity_poly.entity_id
_entity_poly.type
_entity_poly.pdbx_seq_one_letter_code
_entity_poly.pdbx_strand_id
1 'polypeptide(L)'
;MSLRNKRTIYTMCIRPVMTYASPVFAHARPDLLYDLQIVQNNFCRRAADAPWYVKNSVLHRDLELPTISKFMKDASERFFDIANSHPNPLLVSAVSYEPPPPQHFCRRPRNVLIDPPDELTAEVEKLIEVNKMAIE
;
A
#
# COMPACT_ATOMS: atom_id res chain seq x y z
N MET A 1 26.15 6.33 3.46
CA MET A 1 24.82 6.82 3.90
C MET A 1 24.14 5.72 4.73
N SER A 2 23.57 6.02 5.90
CA SER A 2 22.93 4.99 6.76
C SER A 2 21.62 4.47 6.14
N LEU A 3 21.20 3.25 6.52
CA LEU A 3 19.91 2.67 6.09
C LEU A 3 18.73 3.55 6.50
N ARG A 4 18.80 4.15 7.70
CA ARG A 4 17.80 5.10 8.20
C ARG A 4 17.65 6.30 7.26
N ASN A 5 18.75 6.90 6.82
CA ASN A 5 18.68 8.05 5.92
C ASN A 5 18.16 7.66 4.53
N LYS A 6 18.53 6.47 4.02
CA LYS A 6 17.99 5.94 2.77
C LYS A 6 16.47 5.72 2.86
N ARG A 7 15.98 5.14 3.96
CA ARG A 7 14.55 4.99 4.24
C ARG A 7 13.82 6.33 4.29
N THR A 8 14.44 7.35 4.90
CA THR A 8 13.89 8.70 4.95
C THR A 8 13.75 9.29 3.55
N ILE A 9 14.77 9.19 2.70
CA ILE A 9 14.69 9.64 1.30
C ILE A 9 13.54 8.96 0.56
N TYR A 10 13.40 7.64 0.70
CA TYR A 10 12.30 6.93 0.06
C TYR A 10 10.94 7.43 0.54
N THR A 11 10.76 7.56 1.84
CA THR A 11 9.48 7.95 2.44
C THR A 11 9.10 9.39 2.12
N MET A 12 10.08 10.30 2.07
CA MET A 12 9.84 11.73 1.90
C MET A 12 9.82 12.18 0.44
N CYS A 13 10.66 11.59 -0.43
CA CYS A 13 10.82 12.08 -1.80
C CYS A 13 10.22 11.12 -2.84
N ILE A 14 10.47 9.81 -2.70
CA ILE A 14 10.14 8.85 -3.76
C ILE A 14 8.68 8.37 -3.63
N ARG A 15 8.27 7.98 -2.41
CA ARG A 15 6.93 7.45 -2.16
C ARG A 15 5.83 8.44 -2.54
N PRO A 16 5.87 9.73 -2.14
CA PRO A 16 4.81 10.66 -2.50
C PRO A 16 4.66 10.83 -4.01
N VAL A 17 5.76 10.80 -4.77
CA VAL A 17 5.71 10.89 -6.24
C VAL A 17 5.05 9.65 -6.86
N MET A 18 5.32 8.46 -6.32
CA MET A 18 4.71 7.22 -6.80
C MET A 18 3.24 7.06 -6.37
N THR A 19 2.87 7.59 -5.20
CA THR A 19 1.56 7.30 -4.57
C THR A 19 0.68 8.54 -4.36
N TYR A 20 0.98 9.68 -5.00
CA TYR A 20 0.24 10.94 -4.80
C TYR A 20 -1.28 10.81 -5.01
N ALA A 21 -1.69 9.99 -5.98
CA ALA A 21 -3.09 9.74 -6.33
C ALA A 21 -3.57 8.36 -5.88
N SER A 22 -2.97 7.83 -4.81
CA SER A 22 -3.30 6.52 -4.24
C SER A 22 -4.80 6.31 -4.03
N PRO A 23 -5.56 7.22 -3.38
CA PRO A 23 -6.99 6.99 -3.15
C PRO A 23 -7.85 6.94 -4.42
N VAL A 24 -7.35 7.49 -5.53
CA VAL A 24 -8.06 7.51 -6.83
C VAL A 24 -7.79 6.23 -7.62
N PHE A 25 -6.53 5.80 -7.65
CA PHE A 25 -6.09 4.63 -8.42
C PHE A 25 -5.84 3.39 -7.57
N ALA A 26 -6.32 3.39 -6.31
CA ALA A 26 -6.18 2.27 -5.40
C ALA A 26 -6.62 0.95 -6.06
N HIS A 27 -7.74 0.99 -6.78
CA HIS A 27 -8.34 -0.16 -7.46
C HIS A 27 -7.96 -0.20 -8.96
N ALA A 28 -6.76 0.27 -9.29
CA ALA A 28 -6.19 0.16 -10.63
C ALA A 28 -6.01 -1.32 -11.03
N ARG A 29 -5.63 -1.54 -12.30
CA ARG A 29 -5.28 -2.89 -12.74
C ARG A 29 -4.09 -3.41 -11.92
N PRO A 30 -4.12 -4.67 -11.44
CA PRO A 30 -3.03 -5.26 -10.67
C PRO A 30 -1.66 -5.14 -11.34
N ASP A 31 -1.61 -5.21 -12.68
CA ASP A 31 -0.37 -5.07 -13.46
C ASP A 31 0.37 -3.75 -13.19
N LEU A 32 -0.35 -2.62 -13.09
CA LEU A 32 0.27 -1.32 -12.80
C LEU A 32 0.77 -1.24 -11.34
N LEU A 33 0.04 -1.86 -10.41
CA LEU A 33 0.46 -1.92 -9.01
C LEU A 33 1.71 -2.78 -8.85
N TYR A 34 1.81 -3.85 -9.64
CA TYR A 34 2.99 -4.70 -9.70
C TYR A 34 4.21 -3.94 -10.20
N ASP A 35 4.08 -3.11 -11.24
CA ASP A 35 5.18 -2.27 -11.74
C ASP A 35 5.70 -1.29 -10.67
N LEU A 36 4.79 -0.66 -9.91
CA LEU A 36 5.18 0.20 -8.77
C LEU A 36 5.91 -0.61 -7.68
N GLN A 37 5.47 -1.84 -7.43
CA GLN A 37 6.12 -2.72 -6.48
C GLN A 37 7.53 -3.14 -6.95
N ILE A 38 7.75 -3.33 -8.25
CA ILE A 38 9.09 -3.58 -8.81
C ILE A 38 10.02 -2.41 -8.50
N VAL A 39 9.54 -1.17 -8.69
CA VAL A 39 10.33 0.04 -8.39
C VAL A 39 10.70 0.09 -6.91
N GLN A 40 9.75 -0.19 -6.02
CA GLN A 40 10.02 -0.25 -4.58
C GLN A 40 11.00 -1.37 -4.23
N ASN A 41 10.83 -2.58 -4.77
CA ASN A 41 11.69 -3.73 -4.51
C ASN A 41 13.14 -3.45 -4.95
N ASN A 42 13.31 -2.80 -6.12
CA ASN A 42 14.62 -2.37 -6.61
C ASN A 42 15.25 -1.32 -5.69
N PHE A 43 14.46 -0.37 -5.18
CA PHE A 43 14.94 0.59 -4.19
C PHE A 43 15.42 -0.13 -2.92
N CYS A 44 14.59 -1.01 -2.34
CA CYS A 44 14.92 -1.74 -1.11
C CYS A 44 16.23 -2.54 -1.27
N ARG A 45 16.38 -3.26 -2.38
CA ARG A 45 17.57 -4.07 -2.67
C ARG A 45 18.83 -3.23 -2.81
N ARG A 46 18.77 -2.12 -3.57
CA ARG A 46 19.88 -1.17 -3.69
C ARG A 46 20.19 -0.44 -2.38
N ALA A 47 19.17 -0.16 -1.57
CA ALA A 47 19.35 0.51 -0.29
C ALA A 47 20.09 -0.37 0.72
N ALA A 48 19.75 -1.66 0.76
CA ALA A 48 20.36 -2.66 1.63
C ALA A 48 21.67 -3.27 1.07
N ASP A 49 22.02 -2.96 -0.18
CA ASP A 49 23.11 -3.63 -0.91
C ASP A 49 22.97 -5.16 -0.89
N ALA A 50 21.73 -5.63 -1.04
CA ALA A 50 21.37 -7.02 -0.83
C ALA A 50 21.58 -7.86 -2.10
N PRO A 51 22.15 -9.08 -1.97
CA PRO A 51 22.22 -10.05 -3.07
C PRO A 51 20.84 -10.45 -3.62
N TRP A 52 20.82 -10.97 -4.84
CA TRP A 52 19.58 -11.33 -5.56
C TRP A 52 18.74 -12.40 -4.84
N TYR A 53 19.38 -13.32 -4.11
CA TYR A 53 18.73 -14.41 -3.39
C TYR A 53 18.06 -14.00 -2.07
N VAL A 54 18.25 -12.75 -1.63
CA VAL A 54 17.55 -12.22 -0.44
C VAL A 54 16.08 -11.96 -0.80
N LYS A 55 15.17 -12.56 -0.04
CA LYS A 55 13.72 -12.41 -0.21
C LYS A 55 13.28 -10.96 -0.03
N ASN A 56 12.37 -10.49 -0.89
CA ASN A 56 11.80 -9.15 -0.79
C ASN A 56 11.07 -8.95 0.55
N SER A 57 10.36 -9.96 1.04
CA SER A 57 9.62 -9.89 2.31
C SER A 57 10.55 -9.58 3.51
N VAL A 58 11.77 -10.13 3.51
CA VAL A 58 12.80 -9.81 4.52
C VAL A 58 13.28 -8.36 4.39
N LEU A 59 13.55 -7.89 3.18
CA LEU A 59 13.99 -6.50 2.95
C LEU A 59 12.93 -5.49 3.39
N HIS A 60 11.66 -5.77 3.14
CA HIS A 60 10.54 -4.92 3.55
C HIS A 60 10.42 -4.83 5.07
N ARG A 61 10.56 -5.97 5.75
CA ARG A 61 10.57 -6.05 7.21
C ARG A 61 11.74 -5.25 7.79
N ASP A 62 12.97 -5.50 7.31
CA ASP A 62 14.19 -4.91 7.88
C ASP A 62 14.30 -3.40 7.62
N LEU A 63 13.78 -2.93 6.47
CA LEU A 63 13.67 -1.50 6.17
C LEU A 63 12.43 -0.85 6.79
N GLU A 64 11.55 -1.64 7.43
CA GLU A 64 10.25 -1.23 7.96
C GLU A 64 9.45 -0.41 6.92
N LEU A 65 9.39 -0.92 5.70
CA LEU A 65 8.70 -0.31 4.57
C LEU A 65 7.47 -1.15 4.21
N PRO A 66 6.25 -0.58 4.30
CA PRO A 66 5.08 -1.28 3.80
C PRO A 66 5.17 -1.46 2.28
N THR A 67 4.60 -2.55 1.78
CA THR A 67 4.34 -2.79 0.36
C THR A 67 3.48 -1.65 -0.21
N ILE A 68 3.59 -1.37 -1.51
CA ILE A 68 2.76 -0.35 -2.18
C ILE A 68 1.28 -0.65 -1.99
N SER A 69 0.87 -1.90 -2.19
CA SER A 69 -0.50 -2.39 -2.01
C SER A 69 -1.04 -2.06 -0.61
N LYS A 70 -0.31 -2.46 0.44
CA LYS A 70 -0.65 -2.13 1.84
C LYS A 70 -0.76 -0.61 2.07
N PHE A 71 0.25 0.15 1.63
CA PHE A 71 0.24 1.60 1.79
C PHE A 71 -0.97 2.24 1.11
N MET A 72 -1.34 1.77 -0.08
CA MET A 72 -2.49 2.29 -0.83
C MET A 72 -3.81 1.94 -0.16
N LYS A 73 -3.93 0.75 0.42
CA LYS A 73 -5.10 0.34 1.21
C LYS A 73 -5.26 1.22 2.45
N ASP A 74 -4.19 1.37 3.24
CA ASP A 74 -4.18 2.22 4.45
C ASP A 74 -4.48 3.70 4.12
N ALA A 75 -3.91 4.22 3.02
CA ALA A 75 -4.16 5.59 2.58
C ALA A 75 -5.60 5.79 2.10
N SER A 76 -6.19 4.78 1.45
CA SER A 76 -7.58 4.81 1.01
C SER A 76 -8.54 4.75 2.19
N GLU A 77 -8.27 3.89 3.17
CA GLU A 77 -9.06 3.80 4.41
C GLU A 77 -9.11 5.15 5.11
N ARG A 78 -7.94 5.77 5.36
CA ARG A 78 -7.85 7.12 5.96
C ARG A 78 -8.61 8.17 5.15
N PHE A 79 -8.53 8.12 3.82
CA PHE A 79 -9.24 9.07 2.97
C PHE A 79 -10.76 8.93 3.11
N PHE A 80 -11.28 7.70 3.11
CA PHE A 80 -12.72 7.45 3.26
C PHE A 80 -13.22 7.71 4.68
N ASP A 81 -12.41 7.48 5.71
CA ASP A 81 -12.75 7.81 7.10
C ASP A 81 -12.91 9.32 7.31
N ILE A 82 -12.02 10.12 6.70
CA ILE A 82 -12.12 11.58 6.69
C ILE A 82 -13.38 12.02 5.93
N ALA A 83 -13.67 11.40 4.79
CA ALA A 83 -14.85 11.73 4.01
C ALA A 83 -16.16 11.38 4.74
N ASN A 84 -16.18 10.27 5.49
CA ASN A 84 -17.31 9.84 6.31
C ASN A 84 -17.56 10.74 7.54
N SER A 85 -16.51 11.34 8.10
CA SER A 85 -16.61 12.24 9.25
C SER A 85 -16.84 13.71 8.87
N HIS A 86 -16.93 14.02 7.57
CA HIS A 86 -17.05 15.39 7.10
C HIS A 86 -18.44 15.98 7.43
N PRO A 87 -18.54 17.27 7.83
CA PRO A 87 -19.83 17.93 8.09
C PRO A 87 -20.74 18.06 6.86
N ASN A 88 -20.25 17.75 5.65
CA ASN A 88 -21.02 17.92 4.42
C ASN A 88 -21.73 16.59 4.09
N PRO A 89 -23.08 16.54 4.14
CA PRO A 89 -23.82 15.31 3.92
C PRO A 89 -23.62 14.74 2.52
N LEU A 90 -23.32 15.57 1.52
CA LEU A 90 -23.06 15.11 0.15
C LEU A 90 -21.79 14.25 0.07
N LEU A 91 -20.74 14.63 0.80
CA LEU A 91 -19.49 13.85 0.84
C LEU A 91 -19.70 12.51 1.55
N VAL A 92 -20.39 12.52 2.68
CA VAL A 92 -20.75 11.29 3.41
C VAL A 92 -21.58 10.36 2.53
N SER A 93 -22.58 10.90 1.82
CA SER A 93 -23.41 10.11 0.90
C SER A 93 -22.62 9.54 -0.29
N ALA A 94 -21.57 10.22 -0.74
CA ALA A 94 -20.74 9.75 -1.85
C ALA A 94 -19.86 8.55 -1.46
N VAL A 95 -19.46 8.44 -0.18
CA VAL A 95 -18.65 7.30 0.32
C VAL A 95 -19.46 6.01 0.35
N SER A 96 -20.72 6.09 0.83
CA SER A 96 -21.63 4.95 0.93
C SER A 96 -22.43 4.68 -0.35
N TYR A 97 -22.26 5.51 -1.39
CA TYR A 97 -22.98 5.34 -2.64
C TYR A 97 -22.57 4.06 -3.36
N GLU A 98 -23.50 3.12 -3.45
CA GLU A 98 -23.43 1.97 -4.33
C GLU A 98 -24.31 2.22 -5.56
N PRO A 99 -23.73 2.23 -6.78
CA PRO A 99 -24.54 2.34 -7.99
C PRO A 99 -25.33 1.04 -8.16
N PRO A 100 -26.58 1.10 -8.65
CA PRO A 100 -27.31 -0.11 -9.01
C PRO A 100 -26.49 -0.91 -10.02
N PRO A 101 -26.43 -2.24 -9.91
CA PRO A 101 -25.57 -3.07 -10.75
C PRO A 101 -25.93 -2.84 -12.22
N PRO A 102 -25.05 -2.20 -13.01
CA PRO A 102 -25.20 -2.22 -14.45
C PRO A 102 -24.93 -3.64 -14.93
N GLN A 103 -25.28 -3.96 -16.17
CA GLN A 103 -24.86 -5.20 -16.84
C GLN A 103 -23.32 -5.38 -16.87
N HIS A 104 -22.55 -4.36 -16.44
CA HIS A 104 -21.10 -4.36 -16.28
C HIS A 104 -20.68 -3.84 -14.89
N PHE A 105 -19.76 -4.55 -14.24
CA PHE A 105 -19.20 -4.15 -12.95
C PHE A 105 -18.28 -2.93 -13.08
N CYS A 106 -18.72 -1.78 -12.59
CA CYS A 106 -17.89 -0.57 -12.52
C CYS A 106 -16.97 -0.64 -11.29
N ARG A 107 -15.66 -0.78 -11.51
CA ARG A 107 -14.65 -0.76 -10.44
C ARG A 107 -14.64 0.61 -9.76
N ARG A 108 -14.69 0.63 -8.42
CA ARG A 108 -14.62 1.87 -7.64
C ARG A 108 -13.39 1.89 -6.74
N PRO A 109 -12.84 3.08 -6.44
CA PRO A 109 -11.65 3.16 -5.58
C PRO A 109 -11.87 2.56 -4.18
N ARG A 110 -13.08 2.67 -3.63
CA ARG A 110 -13.45 2.10 -2.32
C ARG A 110 -13.38 0.56 -2.28
N ASN A 111 -13.47 -0.11 -3.41
CA ASN A 111 -13.48 -1.58 -3.47
C ASN A 111 -12.15 -2.18 -2.97
N VAL A 112 -11.05 -1.42 -2.98
CA VAL A 112 -9.74 -1.84 -2.43
C VAL A 112 -9.80 -2.25 -0.97
N LEU A 113 -10.74 -1.69 -0.22
CA LEU A 113 -10.90 -2.06 1.19
C LEU A 113 -11.35 -3.52 1.34
N ILE A 114 -12.07 -4.04 0.34
CA ILE A 114 -12.62 -5.40 0.30
C ILE A 114 -11.62 -6.39 -0.31
N ASP A 115 -10.69 -5.90 -1.15
CA ASP A 115 -9.72 -6.75 -1.83
C ASP A 115 -8.79 -7.47 -0.83
N PRO A 116 -8.49 -8.77 -1.08
CA PRO A 116 -7.53 -9.51 -0.28
C PRO A 116 -6.11 -8.93 -0.45
N PRO A 117 -5.24 -9.06 0.57
CA PRO A 117 -3.85 -8.64 0.44
C PRO A 117 -3.13 -9.47 -0.63
N ASP A 118 -2.18 -8.85 -1.31
CA ASP A 118 -1.28 -9.54 -2.23
C ASP A 118 -0.30 -10.46 -1.47
N GLU A 119 0.22 -11.46 -2.18
CA GLU A 119 1.07 -12.51 -1.61
C GLU A 119 2.27 -11.94 -0.84
N LEU A 120 2.95 -10.93 -1.39
CA LEU A 120 4.08 -10.29 -0.73
C LEU A 120 3.67 -9.56 0.55
N THR A 121 2.55 -8.83 0.53
CA THR A 121 2.02 -8.16 1.72
C THR A 121 1.65 -9.17 2.80
N ALA A 122 0.96 -10.25 2.44
CA ALA A 122 0.59 -11.31 3.37
C ALA A 122 1.83 -11.98 3.99
N GLU A 123 2.89 -12.23 3.21
CA GLU A 123 4.16 -12.74 3.75
C GLU A 123 4.81 -11.77 4.73
N VAL A 124 4.88 -10.47 4.39
CA VAL A 124 5.49 -9.44 5.24
C VAL A 124 4.73 -9.32 6.56
N GLU A 125 3.40 -9.31 6.52
CA GLU A 125 2.56 -9.25 7.72
C GLU A 125 2.75 -10.47 8.62
N LYS A 126 2.75 -11.66 8.03
CA LYS A 126 3.02 -12.90 8.76
C LYS A 126 4.40 -12.88 9.44
N LEU A 127 5.43 -12.38 8.76
CA LEU A 127 6.77 -12.25 9.34
C LEU A 127 6.81 -11.24 10.51
N ILE A 128 6.04 -10.15 10.41
CA ILE A 128 5.93 -9.17 11.50
C ILE A 128 5.22 -9.78 12.70
N GLU A 129 4.15 -10.56 12.49
CA GLU A 129 3.42 -11.23 13.57
C GLU A 129 4.27 -12.27 14.30
N VAL A 130 4.98 -13.14 13.56
CA VAL A 130 5.89 -14.13 14.16
C VAL A 130 6.95 -13.47 15.03
N ASN A 131 7.51 -12.34 14.59
CA ASN A 131 8.49 -11.61 15.39
C ASN A 131 7.90 -10.99 16.65
N LYS A 132 6.66 -10.50 16.62
CA LYS A 132 5.98 -9.99 17.82
C LYS A 132 5.79 -11.10 18.86
N MET A 133 5.33 -12.28 18.41
CA MET A 133 5.14 -13.45 19.28
C MET A 133 6.45 -14.01 19.86
N ALA A 134 7.59 -13.75 19.23
CA ALA A 134 8.90 -14.19 19.72
C ALA A 134 9.54 -13.22 20.74
N ILE A 135 8.98 -12.02 20.90
CA ILE A 135 9.46 -10.98 21.81
C ILE A 135 8.61 -10.90 23.09
N GLU A 136 7.38 -11.45 23.05
CA GLU A 136 6.53 -11.72 24.22
C GLU A 136 6.96 -13.00 24.96
#